data_AF-A0A5C8JAL1-F1
#
_entry.id   AF-A0A5C8JAL1-F1
#
_cell.length_a   1.000
_cell.length_b   1.000
_cell.length_c   1.000
_cell.angle_alpha   90.00
_cell.angle_beta   90.00
_cell.angle_gamma   90.00
#
_symmetry.space_group_name_H-M   'P 1'
#
loop_
_entity.id
_entity.type
_entity.pdbx_description
1 polymer ?
#
loop_
_entity_poly.entity_id
_entity_poly.type
_entity_poly.pdbx_seq_one_letter_code
_entity_poly.pdbx_strand_id
1 'polypeptide(L)'
;MSAHPTTPVPGCAAVVVISMVVLLAACQAEPRPTVAPPAPSPSASIVRPDGSSCPDHPTPACTGAPKGVRLTEVPLNTEDVAYKVQTPGAVLDGVHIRGPLLVHADDVTIKNSVIDGHVTNADGDRSFRFTITDTTVGTTRTCGPLPAIGHDKYTATRVLVQGHSDGFRVSGDAVDIRDSYVKLCSNPGDHSDGIQAYNGGKGLTFHHNTVDQREAEHITAPIFLVDEKSEDVVVTGNLVMGGTFSIQVRNARGKQVVRGNKLVDKSWVYGPVDSECGRADWAGNELVTIDANYRVTSIVGPLACEGAS
;
A
#
# COMPACT_ATOMS: atom_id res chain seq x y z
N MET A 1 -63.25 -16.23 -79.24
CA MET A 1 -64.47 -15.41 -79.29
C MET A 1 -64.23 -14.23 -78.35
N SER A 2 -63.56 -13.17 -78.80
CA SER A 2 -64.12 -12.03 -79.53
C SER A 2 -65.25 -11.33 -78.77
N ALA A 3 -64.95 -10.17 -78.17
CA ALA A 3 -65.66 -8.90 -78.44
C ALA A 3 -65.03 -7.73 -77.66
N HIS A 4 -64.19 -6.97 -78.38
CA HIS A 4 -64.12 -5.51 -78.56
C HIS A 4 -64.49 -4.43 -77.50
N PRO A 5 -63.94 -3.20 -77.68
CA PRO A 5 -63.58 -2.23 -76.64
C PRO A 5 -64.55 -1.04 -76.55
N THR A 6 -64.31 -0.09 -75.62
CA THR A 6 -64.36 1.38 -75.84
C THR A 6 -63.94 2.19 -74.59
N THR A 7 -63.23 3.28 -74.84
CA THR A 7 -62.79 4.39 -73.96
C THR A 7 -63.96 5.33 -73.60
N PRO A 8 -63.96 6.21 -72.55
CA PRO A 8 -63.06 7.37 -72.39
C PRO A 8 -62.63 7.80 -70.94
N VAL A 9 -61.67 8.74 -70.89
CA VAL A 9 -61.13 9.61 -69.79
C VAL A 9 -62.24 10.60 -69.31
N PRO A 10 -62.22 11.38 -68.19
CA PRO A 10 -61.10 11.82 -67.33
C PRO A 10 -61.34 11.97 -65.80
N GLY A 11 -60.23 12.15 -65.07
CA GLY A 11 -60.03 13.08 -63.92
C GLY A 11 -61.02 13.09 -62.75
N CYS A 12 -60.60 12.55 -61.60
CA CYS A 12 -61.24 12.82 -60.31
C CYS A 12 -60.31 13.56 -59.36
N ALA A 13 -60.85 14.67 -58.85
CA ALA A 13 -60.27 15.59 -57.90
C ALA A 13 -60.09 14.98 -56.49
N ALA A 14 -59.18 15.62 -55.77
CA ALA A 14 -58.79 15.32 -54.41
C ALA A 14 -59.94 15.45 -53.38
N VAL A 15 -59.91 14.58 -52.38
CA VAL A 15 -60.47 14.84 -51.05
C VAL A 15 -59.36 14.56 -50.04
N VAL A 16 -58.87 15.63 -49.43
CA VAL A 16 -57.84 15.64 -48.40
C VAL A 16 -58.51 15.34 -47.06
N VAL A 17 -58.13 14.23 -46.42
CA VAL A 17 -58.47 13.94 -45.02
C VAL A 17 -57.36 14.51 -44.15
N ILE A 18 -57.69 15.52 -43.35
CA ILE A 18 -56.80 16.17 -42.40
C ILE A 18 -56.70 15.26 -41.15
N SER A 19 -55.58 14.55 -41.01
CA SER A 19 -55.18 13.93 -39.74
C SER A 19 -54.42 14.96 -38.90
N MET A 20 -55.03 15.42 -37.81
CA MET A 20 -54.33 16.21 -36.78
C MET A 20 -53.35 15.30 -36.03
N VAL A 21 -52.08 15.38 -36.41
CA VAL A 21 -50.97 14.86 -35.61
C VAL A 21 -50.60 15.93 -34.59
N VAL A 22 -50.85 15.65 -33.31
CA VAL A 22 -50.36 16.46 -32.20
C VAL A 22 -48.85 16.24 -32.08
N LEU A 23 -48.05 17.17 -32.58
CA LEU A 23 -46.60 17.23 -32.32
C LEU A 23 -46.39 17.78 -30.91
N LEU A 24 -46.13 16.88 -29.95
CA LEU A 24 -45.49 17.24 -28.69
C LEU A 24 -44.01 17.56 -28.98
N ALA A 25 -43.67 18.84 -29.01
CA ALA A 25 -42.30 19.29 -29.02
C ALA A 25 -41.65 18.98 -27.66
N ALA A 26 -40.96 17.85 -27.57
CA ALA A 26 -40.07 17.57 -26.46
C ALA A 26 -38.78 18.38 -26.66
N CYS A 27 -38.55 19.40 -25.84
CA CYS A 27 -37.23 20.02 -25.71
C CYS A 27 -36.25 18.95 -25.19
N GLN A 28 -35.44 18.37 -26.08
CA GLN A 28 -34.29 17.58 -25.67
C GLN A 28 -33.27 18.53 -25.03
N ALA A 29 -33.15 18.45 -23.71
CA ALA A 29 -32.06 19.09 -22.99
C ALA A 29 -30.75 18.41 -23.40
N GLU A 30 -29.82 19.20 -23.91
CA GLU A 30 -28.45 18.79 -24.25
C GLU A 30 -27.77 18.23 -22.98
N PRO A 31 -27.08 17.07 -23.04
CA PRO A 31 -26.43 16.50 -21.87
C PRO A 31 -25.35 17.47 -21.39
N ARG A 32 -25.58 18.06 -20.21
CA ARG A 32 -24.63 18.95 -19.55
C ARG A 32 -23.32 18.16 -19.35
N PRO A 33 -22.15 18.69 -19.75
CA PRO A 33 -20.88 18.03 -19.47
C PRO A 33 -20.78 17.82 -17.96
N THR A 34 -20.71 16.55 -17.55
CA THR A 34 -20.46 16.17 -16.17
C THR A 34 -19.07 16.67 -15.82
N VAL A 35 -18.99 17.79 -15.10
CA VAL A 35 -17.74 18.29 -14.53
C VAL A 35 -17.25 17.20 -13.58
N ALA A 36 -16.10 16.60 -13.92
CA ALA A 36 -15.43 15.65 -13.04
C ALA A 36 -15.24 16.30 -11.67
N PRO A 37 -15.46 15.58 -10.55
CA PRO A 37 -15.15 16.10 -9.23
C PRO A 37 -13.71 16.65 -9.22
N PRO A 38 -13.46 17.83 -8.63
CA PRO A 38 -12.10 18.32 -8.50
C PRO A 38 -11.24 17.25 -7.83
N ALA A 39 -10.06 16.98 -8.41
CA ALA A 39 -9.09 16.08 -7.80
C ALA A 39 -8.86 16.52 -6.35
N PRO A 40 -8.83 15.59 -5.38
CA PRO A 40 -8.56 15.96 -3.99
C PRO A 40 -7.24 16.74 -3.94
N SER A 41 -7.28 17.98 -3.40
CA SER A 41 -6.06 18.69 -3.03
C SER A 41 -5.24 17.82 -2.07
N PRO A 42 -3.90 17.80 -2.18
CA PRO A 42 -3.07 17.00 -1.28
C PRO A 42 -3.33 17.46 0.16
N SER A 43 -3.94 16.57 0.93
CA SER A 43 -4.25 16.68 2.35
C SER A 43 -3.69 15.39 2.95
N ALA A 44 -2.80 15.36 3.92
CA ALA A 44 -2.18 16.41 4.71
C ALA A 44 -0.74 15.96 5.01
N SER A 45 0.15 16.92 5.23
CA SER A 45 1.38 16.66 5.95
C SER A 45 1.07 15.88 7.23
N ILE A 46 1.64 14.68 7.41
CA ILE A 46 1.45 13.92 8.66
C ILE A 46 2.10 14.73 9.78
N VAL A 47 1.30 15.32 10.68
CA VAL A 47 1.83 16.08 11.82
C VAL A 47 2.10 15.13 12.98
N ARG A 48 3.31 15.17 13.51
CA ARG A 48 3.76 14.36 14.65
C ARG A 48 3.51 15.04 15.98
N PRO A 49 3.47 14.29 17.09
CA PRO A 49 3.38 14.86 18.43
C PRO A 49 4.55 15.82 18.77
N ASP A 50 5.71 15.60 18.16
CA ASP A 50 6.90 16.46 18.29
C ASP A 50 6.85 17.73 17.41
N GLY A 51 5.76 17.94 16.67
CA GLY A 51 5.56 19.06 15.77
C GLY A 51 6.24 18.93 14.41
N SER A 52 7.03 17.87 14.18
CA SER A 52 7.55 17.58 12.84
C SER A 52 6.44 17.14 11.90
N SER A 53 6.61 17.37 10.60
CA SER A 53 5.62 17.00 9.60
C SER A 53 6.24 16.19 8.48
N CYS A 54 5.56 15.13 8.04
CA CYS A 54 5.93 14.50 6.78
C CYS A 54 5.54 15.40 5.60
N PRO A 55 6.32 15.37 4.50
CA PRO A 55 5.84 15.82 3.20
C PRO A 55 4.68 14.91 2.72
N ASP A 56 4.39 14.91 1.43
CA ASP A 56 3.31 14.12 0.81
C ASP A 56 3.31 12.64 1.24
N HIS A 57 4.48 12.01 1.38
CA HIS A 57 4.62 10.61 1.86
C HIS A 57 5.60 10.53 3.04
N PRO A 58 5.60 9.43 3.83
CA PRO A 58 6.56 9.24 4.91
C PRO A 58 8.01 9.26 4.44
N THR A 59 8.89 9.87 5.22
CA THR A 59 10.33 9.95 4.93
C THR A 59 11.13 9.68 6.20
N PRO A 60 12.44 9.38 6.12
CA PRO A 60 13.26 9.19 7.32
C PRO A 60 13.27 10.41 8.25
N ALA A 61 13.00 11.60 7.72
CA ALA A 61 13.00 12.82 8.51
C ALA A 61 11.79 12.94 9.45
N CYS A 62 10.71 12.20 9.19
CA CYS A 62 9.43 12.28 9.88
C CYS A 62 8.87 10.90 10.28
N THR A 63 9.65 9.84 10.22
CA THR A 63 9.30 8.51 10.76
C THR A 63 10.32 8.10 11.81
N GLY A 64 9.98 7.06 12.58
CA GLY A 64 10.83 6.56 13.63
C GLY A 64 10.70 7.32 14.94
N ALA A 65 11.64 7.07 15.86
CA ALA A 65 11.72 7.75 17.15
C ALA A 65 11.73 9.28 16.97
N PRO A 66 10.93 10.05 17.74
CA PRO A 66 11.00 11.51 17.73
C PRO A 66 12.42 12.01 17.92
N LYS A 67 12.84 12.95 17.07
CA LYS A 67 14.17 13.56 17.19
C LYS A 67 14.29 14.24 18.55
N GLY A 68 15.38 13.97 19.26
CA GLY A 68 15.63 14.56 20.59
C GLY A 68 14.85 13.92 21.74
N VAL A 69 14.09 12.85 21.50
CA VAL A 69 13.53 12.06 22.61
C VAL A 69 14.67 11.55 23.49
N ARG A 70 14.53 11.68 24.81
CA ARG A 70 15.46 11.07 25.75
C ARG A 70 15.10 9.59 25.86
N LEU A 71 16.00 8.73 25.39
CA LEU A 71 15.82 7.29 25.48
C LEU A 71 16.36 6.76 26.80
N THR A 72 15.63 5.82 27.39
CA THR A 72 16.08 5.02 28.53
C THR A 72 16.60 3.69 27.99
N GLU A 73 17.88 3.40 28.20
CA GLU A 73 18.44 2.10 27.83
C GLU A 73 17.81 1.01 28.70
N VAL A 74 17.30 -0.04 28.04
CA VAL A 74 16.70 -1.19 28.71
C VAL A 74 17.65 -2.37 28.60
N PRO A 75 18.05 -3.00 29.73
CA PRO A 75 18.93 -4.15 29.70
C PRO A 75 18.24 -5.33 29.02
N LEU A 76 18.99 -6.05 28.20
CA LEU A 76 18.57 -7.31 27.60
C LEU A 76 18.32 -8.33 28.72
N ASN A 77 17.31 -9.19 28.56
CA ASN A 77 16.86 -10.12 29.60
C ASN A 77 16.71 -11.56 29.09
N THR A 78 17.10 -11.82 27.84
CA THR A 78 17.14 -13.15 27.23
C THR A 78 18.54 -13.36 26.70
N GLU A 79 19.33 -14.14 27.46
CA GLU A 79 20.71 -14.55 27.13
C GLU A 79 21.65 -13.37 26.79
N ASP A 80 21.40 -12.18 27.34
CA ASP A 80 22.10 -10.93 27.00
C ASP A 80 22.08 -10.58 25.49
N VAL A 81 21.12 -11.13 24.74
CA VAL A 81 20.95 -10.91 23.29
C VAL A 81 19.69 -10.10 22.98
N ALA A 82 18.58 -10.41 23.65
CA ALA A 82 17.28 -9.81 23.35
C ALA A 82 16.57 -9.29 24.60
N TYR A 83 15.66 -8.35 24.39
CA TYR A 83 14.70 -7.94 25.41
C TYR A 83 13.35 -8.58 25.15
N LYS A 84 12.86 -9.37 26.10
CA LYS A 84 11.59 -10.08 26.06
C LYS A 84 10.58 -9.42 26.98
N VAL A 85 9.46 -9.00 26.42
CA VAL A 85 8.31 -8.47 27.14
C VAL A 85 7.32 -9.60 27.39
N GLN A 86 6.99 -9.86 28.65
CA GLN A 86 6.09 -10.96 29.05
C GLN A 86 4.87 -10.49 29.85
N THR A 87 4.72 -9.18 30.05
CA THR A 87 3.59 -8.61 30.78
C THR A 87 2.54 -8.11 29.80
N PRO A 88 1.30 -8.65 29.84
CA PRO A 88 0.21 -8.14 29.01
C PRO A 88 -0.04 -6.66 29.28
N GLY A 89 -0.31 -5.88 28.23
CA GLY A 89 -0.55 -4.43 28.35
C GLY A 89 0.70 -3.60 28.67
N ALA A 90 1.90 -4.18 28.62
CA ALA A 90 3.13 -3.43 28.88
C ALA A 90 3.32 -2.28 27.88
N VAL A 91 3.85 -1.17 28.37
CA VAL A 91 4.15 0.02 27.56
C VAL A 91 5.66 0.26 27.56
N LEU A 92 6.28 0.19 26.39
CA LEU A 92 7.65 0.60 26.13
C LEU A 92 7.61 1.98 25.48
N ASP A 93 7.88 3.03 26.27
CA ASP A 93 7.83 4.43 25.82
C ASP A 93 9.18 5.09 26.02
N GLY A 94 9.79 5.60 24.94
CA GLY A 94 11.07 6.28 25.04
C GLY A 94 12.20 5.36 25.48
N VAL A 95 12.24 4.11 25.01
CA VAL A 95 13.29 3.15 25.37
C VAL A 95 14.27 2.91 24.22
N HIS A 96 15.51 2.58 24.56
CA HIS A 96 16.50 2.03 23.63
C HIS A 96 16.80 0.58 24.01
N ILE A 97 16.49 -0.34 23.10
CA ILE A 97 16.82 -1.77 23.22
C ILE A 97 17.95 -2.07 22.22
N ARG A 98 19.12 -2.47 22.73
CA ARG A 98 20.34 -2.70 21.93
C ARG A 98 20.42 -4.09 21.28
N GLY A 99 19.26 -4.68 21.01
CA GLY A 99 19.11 -6.02 20.44
C GLY A 99 17.69 -6.21 19.91
N PRO A 100 17.29 -7.46 19.60
CA PRO A 100 15.92 -7.77 19.22
C PRO A 100 14.94 -7.54 20.38
N LEU A 101 13.71 -7.19 20.02
CA LEU A 101 12.57 -7.13 20.91
C LEU A 101 11.67 -8.34 20.66
N LEU A 102 11.47 -9.14 21.70
CA LEU A 102 10.58 -10.30 21.68
C LEU A 102 9.28 -9.94 22.43
N VAL A 103 8.17 -9.82 21.71
CA VAL A 103 6.85 -9.54 22.27
C VAL A 103 6.14 -10.85 22.59
N HIS A 104 6.25 -11.31 23.84
CA HIS A 104 5.66 -12.57 24.32
C HIS A 104 4.46 -12.30 25.26
N ALA A 105 3.72 -11.22 25.01
CA ALA A 105 2.51 -10.88 25.74
C ALA A 105 1.56 -10.04 24.87
N ASP A 106 0.27 -10.17 25.11
CA ASP A 106 -0.77 -9.46 24.37
C ASP A 106 -0.89 -7.99 24.79
N ASP A 107 -1.35 -7.16 23.85
CA ASP A 107 -1.65 -5.74 24.03
C ASP A 107 -0.44 -4.88 24.43
N VAL A 108 0.77 -5.30 24.02
CA VAL A 108 1.99 -4.51 24.23
C VAL A 108 1.97 -3.27 23.35
N THR A 109 2.33 -2.13 23.93
CA THR A 109 2.47 -0.85 23.23
C THR A 109 3.94 -0.44 23.20
N ILE A 110 4.48 -0.20 22.01
CA ILE A 110 5.83 0.30 21.79
C ILE A 110 5.71 1.67 21.15
N LYS A 111 6.28 2.71 21.77
CA LYS A 111 6.24 4.06 21.20
C LYS A 111 7.49 4.89 21.50
N ASN A 112 7.79 5.84 20.62
CA ASN A 112 8.90 6.78 20.79
C ASN A 112 10.26 6.12 21.04
N SER A 113 10.46 4.89 20.54
CA SER A 113 11.55 4.02 20.97
C SER A 113 12.55 3.73 19.84
N VAL A 114 13.70 3.18 20.20
CA VAL A 114 14.70 2.66 19.26
C VAL A 114 14.99 1.21 19.60
N ILE A 115 14.88 0.34 18.61
CA ILE A 115 15.18 -1.10 18.70
C ILE A 115 16.29 -1.38 17.70
N ASP A 116 17.48 -1.77 18.16
CA ASP A 116 18.63 -2.02 17.25
C ASP A 116 18.46 -3.31 16.43
N GLY A 117 17.66 -4.28 16.92
CA GLY A 117 17.34 -5.52 16.21
C GLY A 117 15.94 -5.54 15.58
N HIS A 118 15.45 -6.74 15.27
CA HIS A 118 14.07 -6.96 14.82
C HIS A 118 13.08 -6.96 16.00
N VAL A 119 11.80 -6.78 15.69
CA VAL A 119 10.66 -6.98 16.58
C VAL A 119 9.90 -8.21 16.12
N THR A 120 9.82 -9.23 16.97
CA THR A 120 9.02 -10.43 16.71
C THR A 120 7.99 -10.63 17.83
N ASN A 121 6.77 -11.02 17.45
CA ASN A 121 5.68 -11.35 18.36
C ASN A 121 5.25 -12.81 18.29
N ALA A 122 6.08 -13.70 17.73
CA ALA A 122 5.77 -15.12 17.58
C ALA A 122 6.62 -15.98 18.53
N ASP A 123 5.98 -16.96 19.16
CA ASP A 123 6.58 -17.96 20.03
C ASP A 123 5.98 -19.34 19.68
N GLY A 124 6.68 -20.07 18.81
CA GLY A 124 6.13 -21.28 18.18
C GLY A 124 4.89 -20.97 17.34
N ASP A 125 3.81 -21.71 17.56
CA ASP A 125 2.53 -21.53 16.85
C ASP A 125 1.68 -20.38 17.40
N ARG A 126 2.13 -19.70 18.47
CA ARG A 126 1.42 -18.59 19.09
C ARG A 126 2.00 -17.26 18.64
N SER A 127 1.11 -16.29 18.37
CA SER A 127 1.46 -14.89 18.16
C SER A 127 0.69 -13.95 19.08
N PHE A 128 1.29 -12.81 19.43
CA PHE A 128 0.79 -11.86 20.43
C PHE A 128 0.44 -10.49 19.85
N ARG A 129 -0.69 -9.90 20.22
CA ARG A 129 -1.09 -8.58 19.70
C ARG A 129 -0.16 -7.47 20.20
N PHE A 130 0.23 -6.55 19.33
CA PHE A 130 0.97 -5.34 19.76
C PHE A 130 0.72 -4.13 18.87
N THR A 131 1.09 -2.95 19.39
CA THR A 131 1.14 -1.71 18.61
C THR A 131 2.54 -1.13 18.68
N ILE A 132 3.01 -0.59 17.56
CA ILE A 132 4.32 0.07 17.45
C ILE A 132 4.13 1.40 16.72
N THR A 133 4.55 2.51 17.35
CA THR A 133 4.32 3.85 16.82
C THR A 133 5.52 4.75 17.02
N ASP A 134 5.85 5.62 16.07
CA ASP A 134 6.96 6.59 16.19
C ASP A 134 8.24 5.91 16.72
N THR A 135 8.60 4.76 16.15
CA THR A 135 9.69 3.90 16.65
C THR A 135 10.63 3.55 15.51
N THR A 136 11.93 3.61 15.77
CA THR A 136 12.96 3.16 14.82
C THR A 136 13.30 1.71 15.09
N VAL A 137 13.30 0.88 14.06
CA VAL A 137 13.65 -0.55 14.12
C VAL A 137 14.80 -0.84 13.16
N GLY A 138 15.84 -1.48 13.70
CA GLY A 138 17.08 -1.78 13.02
C GLY A 138 18.10 -0.64 13.00
N THR A 139 19.29 -0.92 12.47
CA THR A 139 20.40 0.03 12.40
C THR A 139 21.06 0.02 11.03
N THR A 140 21.60 1.15 10.57
CA THR A 140 22.34 1.23 9.31
C THR A 140 23.74 0.61 9.35
N ARG A 141 24.15 0.02 10.49
CA ARG A 141 25.49 -0.56 10.67
C ARG A 141 25.60 -1.98 10.11
N THR A 142 24.48 -2.68 10.00
CA THR A 142 24.39 -4.08 9.61
C THR A 142 23.18 -4.30 8.72
N CYS A 143 23.16 -5.41 7.97
CA CYS A 143 21.98 -5.86 7.25
C CYS A 143 21.43 -7.15 7.87
N GLY A 144 20.40 -7.02 8.72
CA GLY A 144 19.76 -8.16 9.36
C GLY A 144 18.97 -8.99 8.34
N PRO A 145 19.14 -10.33 8.29
CA PRO A 145 18.49 -11.19 7.28
C PRO A 145 17.02 -11.51 7.60
N LEU A 146 16.55 -11.13 8.79
CA LEU A 146 15.18 -11.37 9.26
C LEU A 146 14.30 -10.14 9.00
N PRO A 147 12.97 -10.33 8.88
CA PRO A 147 12.02 -9.22 8.87
C PRO A 147 12.23 -8.30 10.06
N ALA A 148 12.18 -6.98 9.82
CA ALA A 148 12.33 -6.00 10.88
C ALA A 148 11.17 -6.06 11.88
N ILE A 149 9.94 -6.22 11.40
CA ILE A 149 8.74 -6.25 12.24
C ILE A 149 7.80 -7.36 11.76
N GLY A 150 7.35 -8.20 12.67
CA GLY A 150 6.41 -9.28 12.38
C GLY A 150 5.73 -9.80 13.64
N HIS A 151 4.75 -10.69 13.49
CA HIS A 151 4.34 -11.47 12.32
C HIS A 151 2.89 -11.21 11.92
N ASP A 152 1.97 -11.07 12.88
CA ASP A 152 0.55 -10.79 12.67
C ASP A 152 -0.04 -9.94 13.83
N LYS A 153 -1.33 -9.59 13.78
CA LYS A 153 -2.07 -8.90 14.86
C LYS A 153 -1.38 -7.62 15.36
N TYR A 154 -0.69 -6.91 14.48
CA TYR A 154 0.04 -5.70 14.85
C TYR A 154 -0.41 -4.47 14.09
N THR A 155 -0.30 -3.32 14.76
CA THR A 155 -0.43 -2.01 14.14
C THR A 155 0.91 -1.31 14.18
N ALA A 156 1.42 -0.91 13.01
CA ALA A 156 2.63 -0.10 12.86
C ALA A 156 2.27 1.28 12.30
N THR A 157 2.69 2.35 12.96
CA THR A 157 2.38 3.72 12.52
C THR A 157 3.58 4.64 12.65
N ARG A 158 3.97 5.34 11.57
CA ARG A 158 5.13 6.26 11.57
C ARG A 158 6.43 5.58 12.02
N VAL A 159 6.58 4.30 11.71
CA VAL A 159 7.79 3.54 12.01
C VAL A 159 8.86 3.82 10.95
N LEU A 160 10.13 3.83 11.37
CA LEU A 160 11.27 3.82 10.47
C LEU A 160 11.95 2.46 10.57
N VAL A 161 11.94 1.70 9.47
CA VAL A 161 12.69 0.46 9.32
C VAL A 161 13.95 0.71 8.49
N GLN A 162 15.09 0.22 8.97
CA GLN A 162 16.38 0.33 8.30
C GLN A 162 17.29 -0.86 8.63
N GLY A 163 18.21 -1.21 7.74
CA GLY A 163 19.22 -2.23 8.03
C GLY A 163 18.67 -3.65 8.14
N HIS A 164 17.58 -3.92 7.41
CA HIS A 164 17.01 -5.25 7.26
C HIS A 164 16.86 -5.60 5.78
N SER A 165 17.03 -6.88 5.46
CA SER A 165 16.70 -7.43 4.15
C SER A 165 15.19 -7.43 3.91
N ASP A 166 14.42 -7.78 4.94
CA ASP A 166 12.96 -7.79 4.91
C ASP A 166 12.41 -6.70 5.85
N GLY A 167 11.46 -5.91 5.37
CA GLY A 167 10.82 -4.86 6.16
C GLY A 167 9.76 -5.41 7.11
N PHE A 168 8.55 -5.56 6.59
CA PHE A 168 7.39 -6.03 7.36
C PHE A 168 7.02 -7.47 6.98
N ARG A 169 6.76 -8.31 7.99
CA ARG A 169 6.21 -9.65 7.80
C ARG A 169 4.71 -9.65 8.01
N VAL A 170 3.99 -10.38 7.16
CA VAL A 170 2.57 -10.69 7.29
C VAL A 170 2.42 -12.21 7.30
N SER A 171 2.24 -12.77 8.49
CA SER A 171 2.11 -14.22 8.72
C SER A 171 0.92 -14.52 9.63
N GLY A 172 -0.26 -14.07 9.22
CA GLY A 172 -1.53 -14.24 9.94
C GLY A 172 -2.48 -13.06 9.71
N ASP A 173 -3.43 -12.89 10.61
CA ASP A 173 -4.53 -11.93 10.49
C ASP A 173 -4.17 -10.53 11.02
N ALA A 174 -4.98 -9.54 10.65
CA ALA A 174 -5.09 -8.24 11.30
C ALA A 174 -3.76 -7.47 11.40
N VAL A 175 -3.12 -7.24 10.26
CA VAL A 175 -1.94 -6.39 10.14
C VAL A 175 -2.33 -5.03 9.55
N ASP A 176 -1.99 -3.95 10.26
CA ASP A 176 -2.24 -2.58 9.81
C ASP A 176 -0.95 -1.75 9.88
N ILE A 177 -0.43 -1.34 8.73
CA ILE A 177 0.82 -0.60 8.61
C ILE A 177 0.54 0.71 7.88
N ARG A 178 0.77 1.82 8.58
CA ARG A 178 0.44 3.16 8.10
C ARG A 178 1.56 4.15 8.27
N ASP A 179 1.63 5.12 7.36
CA ASP A 179 2.46 6.31 7.51
C ASP A 179 3.94 6.01 7.80
N SER A 180 4.42 4.82 7.42
CA SER A 180 5.71 4.28 7.81
C SER A 180 6.70 4.30 6.67
N TYR A 181 7.98 4.22 7.00
CA TYR A 181 9.07 4.25 6.05
C TYR A 181 9.95 3.02 6.23
N VAL A 182 10.35 2.40 5.12
CA VAL A 182 11.34 1.32 5.11
C VAL A 182 12.41 1.60 4.06
N LYS A 183 13.67 1.47 4.47
CA LYS A 183 14.82 1.40 3.57
C LYS A 183 15.52 0.07 3.74
N LEU A 184 15.52 -0.71 2.66
CA LEU A 184 16.09 -2.04 2.67
C LEU A 184 17.58 -2.02 2.35
N CYS A 185 18.25 -3.06 2.85
CA CYS A 185 19.56 -3.51 2.41
C CYS A 185 19.40 -4.96 1.94
N SER A 186 20.49 -5.61 1.54
CA SER A 186 20.47 -7.06 1.29
C SER A 186 21.84 -7.67 1.48
N ASN A 187 21.88 -8.93 1.85
CA ASN A 187 23.05 -9.80 1.82
C ASN A 187 23.00 -10.73 0.59
N PRO A 188 24.14 -11.33 0.18
CA PRO A 188 24.16 -12.32 -0.88
C PRO A 188 23.19 -13.49 -0.66
N GLY A 189 22.28 -13.68 -1.61
CA GLY A 189 21.27 -14.74 -1.56
C GLY A 189 19.97 -14.36 -0.85
N ASP A 190 19.85 -13.14 -0.34
CA ASP A 190 18.60 -12.65 0.24
C ASP A 190 17.50 -12.53 -0.83
N HIS A 191 16.27 -12.60 -0.35
CA HIS A 191 15.05 -12.29 -1.09
C HIS A 191 14.43 -11.04 -0.49
N SER A 192 15.18 -9.94 -0.49
CA SER A 192 14.76 -8.72 0.20
C SER A 192 13.36 -8.30 -0.24
N ASP A 193 12.49 -8.05 0.73
CA ASP A 193 11.11 -7.61 0.53
C ASP A 193 10.74 -6.45 1.47
N GLY A 194 10.11 -5.39 0.96
CA GLY A 194 9.69 -4.27 1.82
C GLY A 194 8.53 -4.64 2.73
N ILE A 195 7.61 -5.44 2.20
CA ILE A 195 6.59 -6.17 2.95
C ILE A 195 6.42 -7.54 2.28
N GLN A 196 6.44 -8.60 3.09
CA GLN A 196 6.29 -9.98 2.63
C GLN A 196 5.10 -10.67 3.30
N ALA A 197 4.18 -11.20 2.49
CA ALA A 197 3.22 -12.19 2.97
C ALA A 197 3.85 -13.60 2.92
N TYR A 198 3.82 -14.30 4.06
CA TYR A 198 4.24 -15.70 4.16
C TYR A 198 3.40 -16.39 5.21
N ASN A 199 2.50 -17.29 4.78
CA ASN A 199 1.38 -17.75 5.59
C ASN A 199 0.50 -16.59 6.06
N GLY A 200 0.09 -15.75 5.11
CA GLY A 200 -0.78 -14.62 5.39
C GLY A 200 -2.15 -15.06 5.93
N GLY A 201 -2.93 -14.09 6.42
CA GLY A 201 -4.28 -14.28 6.91
C GLY A 201 -5.21 -13.18 6.43
N LYS A 202 -6.29 -12.96 7.17
CA LYS A 202 -7.34 -12.00 6.84
C LYS A 202 -7.02 -10.60 7.36
N GLY A 203 -7.20 -9.61 6.49
CA GLY A 203 -7.20 -8.20 6.86
C GLY A 203 -5.80 -7.62 6.96
N LEU A 204 -5.21 -7.36 5.79
CA LEU A 204 -3.98 -6.57 5.66
C LEU A 204 -4.32 -5.17 5.16
N THR A 205 -3.85 -4.15 5.88
CA THR A 205 -3.78 -2.77 5.39
C THR A 205 -2.32 -2.31 5.34
N PHE A 206 -1.87 -1.93 4.15
CA PHE A 206 -0.58 -1.29 3.89
C PHE A 206 -0.85 0.06 3.23
N HIS A 207 -1.01 1.08 4.06
CA HIS A 207 -1.51 2.39 3.63
C HIS A 207 -0.49 3.51 3.85
N HIS A 208 -0.26 4.31 2.81
CA HIS A 208 0.49 5.54 2.92
C HIS A 208 1.90 5.37 3.50
N ASN A 209 2.61 4.34 3.04
CA ASN A 209 3.98 4.06 3.43
C ASN A 209 4.96 4.44 2.31
N THR A 210 6.25 4.56 2.65
CA THR A 210 7.32 4.68 1.67
C THR A 210 8.24 3.46 1.77
N VAL A 211 8.48 2.80 0.64
CA VAL A 211 9.34 1.61 0.53
C VAL A 211 10.46 1.88 -0.46
N ASP A 212 11.69 1.95 0.04
CA ASP A 212 12.90 2.17 -0.76
C ASP A 212 13.79 0.93 -0.75
N GLN A 213 13.83 0.24 -1.89
CA GLN A 213 14.66 -0.94 -2.13
C GLN A 213 15.81 -0.66 -3.11
N ARG A 214 16.04 0.59 -3.54
CA ARG A 214 16.99 0.89 -4.63
C ARG A 214 18.45 0.55 -4.31
N GLU A 215 18.81 0.49 -3.03
CA GLU A 215 20.18 0.16 -2.57
C GLU A 215 20.37 -1.32 -2.22
N ALA A 216 19.31 -2.13 -2.27
CA ALA A 216 19.42 -3.57 -2.09
C ALA A 216 19.75 -4.25 -3.44
N GLU A 217 20.69 -5.19 -3.43
CA GLU A 217 21.17 -5.91 -4.61
C GLU A 217 20.49 -7.27 -4.80
N HIS A 218 20.23 -7.98 -3.70
CA HIS A 218 19.57 -9.29 -3.69
C HIS A 218 18.12 -9.13 -3.25
N ILE A 219 17.24 -8.95 -4.25
CA ILE A 219 15.90 -8.39 -4.07
C ILE A 219 14.82 -9.26 -4.73
N THR A 220 13.62 -9.21 -4.15
CA THR A 220 12.39 -9.66 -4.78
C THR A 220 11.50 -8.45 -5.08
N ALA A 221 10.79 -7.88 -4.10
CA ALA A 221 9.96 -6.70 -4.32
C ALA A 221 9.79 -5.78 -3.09
N PRO A 222 9.66 -4.46 -3.28
CA PRO A 222 9.16 -3.54 -2.26
C PRO A 222 7.83 -4.00 -1.66
N ILE A 223 6.90 -4.49 -2.50
CA ILE A 223 5.62 -5.05 -2.06
C ILE A 223 5.48 -6.46 -2.63
N PHE A 224 5.69 -7.47 -1.79
CA PHE A 224 5.58 -8.89 -2.13
C PHE A 224 4.46 -9.57 -1.34
N LEU A 225 3.25 -9.50 -1.87
CA LEU A 225 2.04 -10.08 -1.29
C LEU A 225 1.52 -11.20 -2.20
N VAL A 226 2.30 -12.29 -2.26
CA VAL A 226 2.06 -13.45 -3.12
C VAL A 226 1.83 -14.67 -2.25
N ASP A 227 0.60 -14.84 -1.74
CA ASP A 227 0.27 -15.88 -0.78
C ASP A 227 -1.22 -16.24 -0.85
N GLU A 228 -1.54 -17.53 -1.05
CA GLU A 228 -2.91 -18.02 -1.22
C GLU A 228 -3.75 -18.03 0.07
N LYS A 229 -3.10 -17.90 1.24
CA LYS A 229 -3.78 -17.85 2.55
C LYS A 229 -4.25 -16.45 2.89
N SER A 230 -3.58 -15.44 2.34
CA SER A 230 -3.95 -14.03 2.46
C SER A 230 -5.39 -13.78 2.00
N GLU A 231 -6.12 -12.96 2.74
CA GLU A 231 -7.51 -12.59 2.44
C GLU A 231 -7.74 -11.12 2.82
N ASP A 232 -8.49 -10.39 2.00
CA ASP A 232 -8.82 -8.97 2.26
C ASP A 232 -7.55 -8.09 2.40
N VAL A 233 -6.87 -7.85 1.27
CA VAL A 233 -5.61 -7.10 1.15
C VAL A 233 -5.87 -5.70 0.60
N VAL A 234 -5.36 -4.68 1.31
CA VAL A 234 -5.47 -3.27 0.93
C VAL A 234 -4.09 -2.63 0.87
N VAL A 235 -3.65 -2.25 -0.32
CA VAL A 235 -2.37 -1.59 -0.62
C VAL A 235 -2.66 -0.22 -1.23
N THR A 236 -2.55 0.86 -0.46
CA THR A 236 -3.01 2.17 -0.94
C THR A 236 -2.11 3.33 -0.57
N GLY A 237 -1.98 4.30 -1.48
CA GLY A 237 -1.29 5.57 -1.20
C GLY A 237 0.20 5.44 -0.91
N ASN A 238 0.85 4.32 -1.26
CA ASN A 238 2.26 4.11 -0.94
C ASN A 238 3.18 4.77 -1.98
N LEU A 239 4.35 5.24 -1.56
CA LEU A 239 5.47 5.60 -2.43
C LEU A 239 6.45 4.43 -2.52
N VAL A 240 6.67 3.90 -3.73
CA VAL A 240 7.37 2.64 -3.96
C VAL A 240 8.54 2.85 -4.93
N MET A 241 9.70 2.28 -4.62
CA MET A 241 10.87 2.33 -5.51
C MET A 241 11.81 1.13 -5.33
N GLY A 242 12.35 0.64 -6.44
CA GLY A 242 13.17 -0.58 -6.47
C GLY A 242 12.38 -1.83 -6.86
N GLY A 243 13.00 -2.99 -6.68
CA GLY A 243 12.39 -4.29 -6.94
C GLY A 243 12.68 -4.90 -8.29
N THR A 244 12.48 -6.21 -8.37
CA THR A 244 12.43 -6.91 -9.66
C THR A 244 11.16 -6.50 -10.42
N PHE A 245 10.01 -6.88 -9.86
CA PHE A 245 8.72 -6.24 -10.04
C PHE A 245 8.35 -5.51 -8.74
N SER A 246 8.07 -4.21 -8.81
CA SER A 246 7.96 -3.41 -7.59
C SER A 246 6.71 -3.73 -6.75
N ILE A 247 5.59 -4.00 -7.42
CA ILE A 247 4.31 -4.33 -6.77
C ILE A 247 3.83 -5.69 -7.24
N GLN A 248 3.73 -6.62 -6.29
CA GLN A 248 3.19 -7.95 -6.50
C GLN A 248 2.09 -8.22 -5.48
N VAL A 249 0.84 -8.22 -5.96
CA VAL A 249 -0.34 -8.61 -5.19
C VAL A 249 -1.03 -9.74 -5.96
N ARG A 250 -0.87 -10.97 -5.46
CA ARG A 250 -1.27 -12.21 -6.14
C ARG A 250 -1.78 -13.24 -5.15
N ASN A 251 -2.57 -14.18 -5.64
CA ASN A 251 -3.14 -15.34 -4.94
C ASN A 251 -4.08 -15.03 -3.75
N ALA A 252 -4.13 -13.78 -3.26
CA ALA A 252 -4.99 -13.41 -2.15
C ALA A 252 -6.47 -13.67 -2.45
N ARG A 253 -7.24 -14.08 -1.45
CA ARG A 253 -8.68 -14.27 -1.52
C ARG A 253 -9.43 -12.99 -1.13
N GLY A 254 -10.73 -12.99 -1.37
CA GLY A 254 -11.61 -11.88 -0.96
C GLY A 254 -11.26 -10.58 -1.67
N LYS A 255 -11.33 -9.48 -0.92
CA LYS A 255 -11.11 -8.13 -1.45
C LYS A 255 -9.62 -7.89 -1.69
N GLN A 256 -9.27 -7.43 -2.89
CA GLN A 256 -7.92 -6.94 -3.20
C GLN A 256 -8.04 -5.49 -3.68
N VAL A 257 -7.45 -4.53 -2.97
CA VAL A 257 -7.45 -3.11 -3.35
C VAL A 257 -6.02 -2.63 -3.52
N VAL A 258 -5.71 -2.12 -4.71
CA VAL A 258 -4.41 -1.51 -5.01
C VAL A 258 -4.66 -0.14 -5.63
N ARG A 259 -4.64 0.92 -4.82
CA ARG A 259 -5.08 2.25 -5.27
C ARG A 259 -4.19 3.39 -4.82
N GLY A 260 -4.05 4.42 -5.67
CA GLY A 260 -3.39 5.66 -5.29
C GLY A 260 -1.90 5.52 -4.99
N ASN A 261 -1.26 4.39 -5.32
CA ASN A 261 0.16 4.19 -5.09
C ASN A 261 0.97 4.95 -6.13
N LYS A 262 2.07 5.55 -5.69
CA LYS A 262 3.05 6.25 -6.52
C LYS A 262 4.30 5.40 -6.63
N LEU A 263 4.70 5.08 -7.85
CA LEU A 263 5.87 4.26 -8.12
C LEU A 263 6.91 5.08 -8.86
N VAL A 264 8.15 5.11 -8.35
CA VAL A 264 9.22 5.90 -8.95
C VAL A 264 9.59 5.31 -10.31
N ASP A 265 9.42 6.11 -11.37
CA ASP A 265 9.62 5.69 -12.76
C ASP A 265 11.03 5.12 -12.96
N LYS A 266 11.10 3.98 -13.65
CA LYS A 266 12.33 3.24 -13.99
C LYS A 266 13.19 2.83 -12.80
N SER A 267 12.61 2.74 -11.60
CA SER A 267 13.34 2.26 -10.42
C SER A 267 13.37 0.72 -10.28
N TRP A 268 12.66 -0.01 -11.13
CA TRP A 268 12.58 -1.48 -11.14
C TRP A 268 13.59 -2.13 -12.08
N VAL A 269 13.78 -3.45 -11.94
CA VAL A 269 14.66 -4.25 -12.82
C VAL A 269 13.90 -4.81 -14.02
N TYR A 270 12.76 -5.48 -13.81
CA TYR A 270 12.01 -6.16 -14.89
C TYR A 270 10.77 -5.38 -15.32
N GLY A 271 9.93 -4.99 -14.36
CA GLY A 271 8.71 -4.23 -14.63
C GLY A 271 8.21 -3.56 -13.37
N PRO A 272 7.25 -2.62 -13.48
CA PRO A 272 6.75 -1.94 -12.30
C PRO A 272 5.77 -2.82 -11.49
N VAL A 273 5.08 -3.77 -12.14
CA VAL A 273 3.99 -4.56 -11.55
C VAL A 273 4.00 -5.98 -12.11
N ASP A 274 3.81 -6.97 -11.24
CA ASP A 274 3.39 -8.34 -11.56
C ASP A 274 2.28 -8.74 -10.58
N SER A 275 1.03 -8.42 -10.92
CA SER A 275 -0.13 -8.56 -10.01
C SER A 275 -1.36 -9.12 -10.75
N GLU A 276 -2.33 -9.64 -9.99
CA GLU A 276 -3.58 -10.17 -10.56
C GLU A 276 -4.58 -9.05 -10.88
N CYS A 277 -4.28 -8.28 -11.92
CA CYS A 277 -4.99 -7.05 -12.27
C CYS A 277 -6.50 -7.21 -12.46
N GLY A 278 -6.95 -8.36 -12.97
CA GLY A 278 -8.38 -8.66 -13.15
C GLY A 278 -9.14 -8.96 -11.86
N ARG A 279 -8.43 -9.25 -10.76
CA ARG A 279 -9.00 -9.53 -9.43
C ARG A 279 -8.85 -8.36 -8.48
N ALA A 280 -7.82 -7.54 -8.67
CA ALA A 280 -7.57 -6.36 -7.87
C ALA A 280 -8.42 -5.17 -8.32
N ASP A 281 -8.96 -4.46 -7.35
CA ASP A 281 -9.49 -3.12 -7.52
C ASP A 281 -8.31 -2.14 -7.70
N TRP A 282 -7.86 -2.03 -8.96
CA TRP A 282 -6.71 -1.23 -9.37
C TRP A 282 -7.12 0.13 -9.92
N ALA A 283 -6.82 1.21 -9.20
CA ALA A 283 -7.19 2.56 -9.64
C ALA A 283 -6.30 3.68 -9.10
N GLY A 284 -6.07 4.71 -9.91
CA GLY A 284 -5.37 5.93 -9.49
C GLY A 284 -3.90 5.72 -9.11
N ASN A 285 -3.29 4.61 -9.50
CA ASN A 285 -1.85 4.40 -9.32
C ASN A 285 -1.08 5.17 -10.39
N GLU A 286 0.08 5.72 -10.03
CA GLU A 286 0.83 6.65 -10.87
C GLU A 286 2.33 6.31 -10.89
N LEU A 287 2.95 6.47 -12.07
CA LEU A 287 4.39 6.59 -12.19
C LEU A 287 4.79 8.03 -11.88
N VAL A 288 5.84 8.22 -11.08
CA VAL A 288 6.28 9.54 -10.62
C VAL A 288 7.79 9.70 -10.68
N THR A 289 8.26 10.95 -10.66
CA THR A 289 9.65 11.26 -10.29
C THR A 289 9.69 11.87 -8.89
N ILE A 290 10.84 11.73 -8.21
CA ILE A 290 11.06 12.26 -6.86
C ILE A 290 12.39 13.04 -6.76
N ASP A 291 12.48 13.92 -5.77
CA ASP A 291 13.76 14.48 -5.32
C ASP A 291 14.47 13.58 -4.30
N ALA A 292 15.67 13.99 -3.86
CA ALA A 292 16.46 13.28 -2.85
C ALA A 292 15.80 13.22 -1.45
N ASN A 293 14.76 14.03 -1.21
CA ASN A 293 14.00 14.05 0.04
C ASN A 293 12.67 13.30 -0.09
N TYR A 294 12.53 12.42 -1.09
CA TYR A 294 11.33 11.62 -1.35
C TYR A 294 10.10 12.46 -1.71
N ARG A 295 10.27 13.72 -2.11
CA ARG A 295 9.14 14.54 -2.58
C ARG A 295 8.84 14.21 -4.02
N VAL A 296 7.58 13.94 -4.32
CA VAL A 296 7.10 13.80 -5.69
C VAL A 296 7.29 15.12 -6.43
N THR A 297 8.06 15.10 -7.52
CA THR A 297 8.39 16.28 -8.34
C THR A 297 7.61 16.33 -9.64
N SER A 298 7.18 15.17 -10.17
CA SER A 298 6.26 15.11 -11.31
C SER A 298 5.48 13.79 -11.36
N ILE A 299 4.31 13.81 -12.00
CA ILE A 299 3.59 12.62 -12.44
C ILE A 299 4.04 12.32 -13.87
N VAL A 300 4.59 11.13 -14.09
CA VAL A 300 5.06 10.65 -15.39
C VAL A 300 3.89 10.10 -16.21
N GLY A 301 2.98 9.39 -15.56
CA GLY A 301 1.81 8.81 -16.20
C GLY A 301 1.07 7.84 -15.30
N PRO A 302 -0.02 7.22 -15.78
CA PRO A 302 -0.71 6.18 -15.04
C PRO A 302 0.20 4.96 -14.86
N LEU A 303 0.18 4.37 -13.66
CA LEU A 303 0.73 3.05 -13.43
C LEU A 303 -0.36 2.02 -13.77
N ALA A 304 -0.31 1.51 -15.01
CA ALA A 304 -1.19 0.44 -15.44
C ALA A 304 -0.80 -0.90 -14.78
N CYS A 305 -1.80 -1.75 -14.59
CA CYS A 305 -1.60 -3.15 -14.24
C CYS A 305 -1.89 -3.96 -15.49
N GLU A 306 -0.85 -4.53 -16.09
CA GLU A 306 -0.95 -5.39 -17.27
C GLU A 306 -0.54 -6.81 -16.86
N GLY A 307 -1.48 -7.75 -16.93
CA GLY A 307 -1.26 -9.14 -16.55
C GLY A 307 -2.57 -9.94 -16.56
N ALA A 308 -2.54 -11.14 -17.16
CA ALA A 308 -3.67 -12.06 -17.10
C ALA A 308 -3.71 -12.70 -15.70
N SER A 309 -4.89 -12.64 -15.07
CA SER A 309 -5.22 -13.39 -13.85
C SER A 309 -5.13 -14.89 -14.07
#